data_AF-A0A6N2V696-F1
#
_entry.id   AF-A0A6N2V696-F1
#
_cell.length_a   1.000
_cell.length_b   1.000
_cell.length_c   1.000
_cell.angle_alpha   90.00
_cell.angle_beta   90.00
_cell.angle_gamma   90.00
#
_symmetry.space_group_name_H-M   'P 1'
#
loop_
_entity.id
_entity.type
_entity.pdbx_description
1 polymer ?
#
loop_
_entity_poly.entity_id
_entity_poly.type
_entity_poly.pdbx_seq_one_letter_code
_entity_poly.pdbx_strand_id
1 'polypeptide(L)'
;MKLKCLLAMLLLTFLSCSNTPAVEDKIDSLPHSEPGKTLIVYFSWSGHTQTVANIIHELIGCDMVEIEPEEPYSDEYNEVVDRFKNERDNHILPALRTKVENMDDYDTLIIGSPIWGGLLSSPVKSFLSGYDLSGKKILPFCTHGGSGTAQSVDNIRKLCPHAEILLFMAVKLQTLGMK
;
A
#
# COMPACT_ATOMS: atom_id res chain seq x y z
N MET A 1 -5.34 -11.43 44.33
CA MET A 1 -4.32 -12.48 44.53
C MET A 1 -5.00 -13.82 44.69
N LYS A 2 -5.06 -14.66 43.64
CA LYS A 2 -5.37 -16.11 43.65
C LYS A 2 -5.68 -16.56 42.21
N LEU A 3 -4.62 -16.69 41.39
CA LEU A 3 -4.64 -17.53 40.16
C LEU A 3 -3.23 -17.86 39.62
N LYS A 4 -2.15 -17.43 40.28
CA LYS A 4 -0.77 -17.61 39.77
C LYS A 4 -0.04 -18.87 40.27
N CYS A 5 -0.73 -19.87 40.83
CA CYS A 5 -0.08 -21.02 41.46
C CYS A 5 -0.50 -22.41 40.94
N LEU A 6 -1.10 -22.54 39.76
CA LEU A 6 -1.58 -23.85 39.29
C LEU A 6 -0.99 -24.37 37.96
N LEU A 7 0.11 -23.80 37.47
CA LEU A 7 0.80 -24.31 36.27
C LEU A 7 2.30 -24.50 36.47
N ALA A 8 2.68 -24.94 37.67
CA ALA A 8 4.02 -25.41 37.98
C ALA A 8 3.89 -26.73 38.75
N MET A 9 3.55 -27.81 38.03
CA MET A 9 3.77 -29.21 38.42
C MET A 9 3.15 -30.14 37.36
N LEU A 10 3.82 -30.26 36.22
CA LEU A 10 3.84 -31.54 35.50
C LEU A 10 5.26 -31.75 34.98
N LEU A 11 6.05 -32.35 35.86
CA LEU A 11 7.45 -32.73 35.72
C LEU A 11 7.58 -33.97 34.82
N LEU A 12 8.64 -33.97 34.00
CA LEU A 12 9.56 -35.09 33.76
C LEU A 12 8.97 -36.44 33.29
N THR A 13 9.10 -36.70 31.99
CA THR A 13 9.76 -37.87 31.35
C THR A 13 9.72 -37.54 29.85
N PHE A 14 10.83 -37.46 29.12
CA PHE A 14 11.68 -38.56 28.69
C PHE A 14 13.14 -38.09 28.52
N LEU A 15 14.07 -38.73 29.22
CA LEU A 15 15.43 -38.90 28.69
C LEU A 15 15.37 -40.08 27.72
N SER A 16 15.73 -39.85 26.47
CA SER A 16 16.25 -40.90 25.60
C SER A 16 17.40 -40.33 24.79
N CYS A 17 18.60 -40.80 25.11
CA CYS A 17 19.81 -40.54 24.33
C CYS A 17 19.72 -41.36 23.04
N SER A 18 19.83 -40.70 21.89
CA SER A 18 20.29 -41.37 20.67
C SER A 18 21.26 -40.46 19.94
N ASN A 19 22.52 -40.91 19.88
CA ASN A 19 23.55 -40.33 19.04
C ASN A 19 23.16 -40.52 17.57
N THR A 20 23.03 -39.44 16.84
CA THR A 20 23.23 -39.41 15.39
C THR A 20 24.13 -38.22 15.06
N PRO A 21 25.13 -38.41 14.16
CA PRO A 21 26.11 -37.38 13.86
C PRO A 21 25.44 -36.17 13.18
N ALA A 22 25.86 -34.98 13.60
CA ALA A 22 25.45 -33.72 13.01
C ALA A 22 25.78 -33.72 11.51
N VAL A 23 24.75 -33.64 10.67
CA VAL A 23 24.88 -33.24 9.28
C VAL A 23 24.85 -31.71 9.29
N GLU A 24 25.99 -31.13 8.97
CA GLU A 24 26.20 -29.70 8.90
C GLU A 24 25.64 -29.21 7.55
N ASP A 25 24.39 -28.73 7.55
CA ASP A 25 23.82 -28.06 6.38
C ASP A 25 24.52 -26.71 6.18
N LYS A 26 25.49 -26.70 5.27
CA LYS A 26 25.93 -25.48 4.59
C LYS A 26 24.79 -24.98 3.72
N ILE A 27 23.94 -24.12 4.29
CA ILE A 27 23.11 -23.22 3.51
C ILE A 27 24.06 -22.12 3.02
N ASP A 28 24.43 -22.21 1.74
CA ASP A 28 25.07 -21.10 1.03
C ASP A 28 24.23 -19.85 1.24
N SER A 29 24.83 -18.84 1.86
CA SER A 29 24.24 -17.53 2.06
C SER A 29 24.00 -16.88 0.70
N LEU A 30 22.80 -17.04 0.16
CA LEU A 30 22.22 -16.04 -0.73
C LEU A 30 22.28 -14.68 -0.01
N PRO A 31 22.62 -13.58 -0.69
CA PRO A 31 22.63 -12.28 -0.05
C PRO A 31 21.22 -11.96 0.43
N HIS A 32 20.99 -12.10 1.74
CA HIS A 32 19.84 -11.50 2.38
C HIS A 32 20.09 -9.99 2.38
N SER A 33 19.57 -9.30 1.37
CA SER A 33 19.30 -7.88 1.51
C SER A 33 18.40 -7.72 2.73
N GLU A 34 18.80 -6.87 3.67
CA GLU A 34 17.90 -6.40 4.72
C GLU A 34 16.56 -6.01 4.06
N PRO A 35 15.41 -6.43 4.58
CA PRO A 35 14.12 -6.11 3.97
C PRO A 35 13.99 -4.60 3.87
N GLY A 36 13.97 -4.05 2.65
CA GLY A 36 13.95 -2.60 2.46
C GLY A 36 12.64 -1.99 2.94
N LYS A 37 12.67 -0.66 3.08
CA LYS A 37 11.61 0.08 3.74
C LYS A 37 10.31 0.00 2.94
N THR A 38 9.20 0.15 3.65
CA THR A 38 7.87 0.31 3.06
C THR A 38 7.42 1.75 3.18
N LEU A 39 6.82 2.28 2.11
CA LEU A 39 6.17 3.59 2.10
C LEU A 39 4.71 3.46 1.68
N ILE A 40 3.81 4.04 2.47
CA ILE A 40 2.43 4.28 2.06
C ILE A 40 2.39 5.61 1.30
N VAL A 41 1.87 5.59 0.08
CA VAL A 41 1.59 6.80 -0.70
C VAL A 41 0.12 6.78 -1.06
N TYR A 42 -0.63 7.84 -0.75
CA TYR A 42 -2.05 7.88 -1.07
C TYR A 42 -2.52 9.25 -1.51
N PHE A 43 -3.56 9.30 -2.34
CA PHE A 43 -4.35 10.50 -2.57
C PHE A 43 -5.71 10.34 -1.92
N SER A 44 -6.25 11.40 -1.31
CA SER A 44 -7.60 11.39 -0.74
C SER A 44 -8.29 12.73 -0.99
N TRP A 45 -9.46 12.71 -1.62
CA TRP A 45 -10.26 13.93 -1.81
C TRP A 45 -11.24 14.15 -0.64
N SER A 46 -12.07 13.15 -0.33
CA SER A 46 -13.09 13.24 0.73
C SER A 46 -12.72 12.47 2.00
N GLY A 47 -11.43 12.25 2.27
CA GLY A 47 -10.93 11.62 3.50
C GLY A 47 -10.98 10.08 3.56
N HIS A 48 -11.78 9.41 2.72
CA HIS A 48 -11.93 7.95 2.81
C HIS A 48 -10.64 7.15 2.57
N THR A 49 -9.87 7.53 1.55
CA THR A 49 -8.60 6.86 1.23
C THR A 49 -7.56 7.13 2.32
N GLN A 50 -7.56 8.34 2.88
CA GLN A 50 -6.75 8.70 4.04
C GLN A 50 -7.08 7.84 5.26
N THR A 51 -8.36 7.61 5.56
CA THR A 51 -8.76 6.73 6.67
C THR A 51 -8.17 5.33 6.52
N VAL A 52 -8.23 4.75 5.32
CA VAL A 52 -7.62 3.44 5.06
C VAL A 52 -6.10 3.49 5.18
N ALA A 53 -5.46 4.53 4.63
CA ALA A 53 -4.01 4.72 4.73
C ALA A 53 -3.56 4.79 6.20
N ASN A 54 -4.27 5.55 7.04
CA ASN A 54 -3.99 5.67 8.47
C ASN A 54 -4.14 4.34 9.20
N ILE A 55 -5.17 3.54 8.90
CA ILE A 55 -5.33 2.20 9.49
C ILE A 55 -4.14 1.31 9.11
N ILE A 56 -3.72 1.32 7.84
CA ILE A 56 -2.55 0.53 7.39
C ILE A 56 -1.28 1.00 8.11
N HIS A 57 -1.08 2.31 8.22
CA HIS A 57 0.04 2.92 8.91
C HIS A 57 0.07 2.52 10.39
N GLU A 58 -1.05 2.58 11.10
CA GLU A 58 -1.17 2.16 12.51
C GLU A 58 -0.86 0.68 12.72
N LEU A 59 -1.20 -0.18 11.75
CA LEU A 59 -0.96 -1.63 11.84
C LEU A 59 0.49 -2.04 11.53
N ILE A 60 1.17 -1.32 10.61
CA ILE A 60 2.47 -1.74 10.07
C ILE A 60 3.61 -0.85 10.60
N GLY A 61 3.35 0.42 10.93
CA GLY A 61 4.35 1.36 11.43
C GLY A 61 5.39 1.80 10.39
N CYS A 62 5.02 1.86 9.11
CA CYS A 62 5.90 2.24 8.00
C CYS A 62 5.75 3.73 7.62
N ASP A 63 6.65 4.27 6.81
CA ASP A 63 6.57 5.66 6.37
C ASP A 63 5.28 5.92 5.58
N MET A 64 4.77 7.15 5.63
CA MET A 64 3.54 7.52 4.93
C MET A 64 3.61 8.94 4.40
N VAL A 65 3.12 9.15 3.18
CA VAL A 65 3.00 10.47 2.55
C VAL A 65 1.69 10.59 1.76
N GLU A 66 1.07 11.76 1.86
CA GLU A 66 -0.11 12.11 1.06
C GLU A 66 0.33 12.78 -0.26
N ILE A 67 -0.35 12.43 -1.36
CA ILE A 67 -0.20 13.05 -2.67
C ILE A 67 -1.08 14.30 -2.69
N GLU A 68 -0.43 15.47 -2.78
CA GLU A 68 -1.09 16.76 -2.86
C GLU A 68 -0.90 17.37 -4.26
N PRO A 69 -1.97 17.58 -5.04
CA PRO A 69 -1.90 18.37 -6.27
C PRO A 69 -1.44 19.82 -6.00
N GLU A 70 -0.68 20.40 -6.92
CA GLU A 70 -0.30 21.83 -6.85
C GLU A 70 -1.52 22.74 -6.82
N GLU A 71 -2.49 22.43 -7.68
CA GLU A 71 -3.83 23.01 -7.70
C GLU A 71 -4.82 22.02 -7.08
N PRO A 72 -5.28 22.27 -5.84
CA PRO A 72 -6.24 21.40 -5.16
C PRO A 72 -7.52 21.18 -5.97
N TYR A 73 -8.14 20.01 -5.81
CA TYR A 73 -9.50 19.81 -6.32
C TYR A 73 -10.49 20.67 -5.53
N SER A 74 -11.56 21.11 -6.20
CA SER A 74 -12.68 21.79 -5.55
C SER A 74 -13.32 20.90 -4.49
N ASP A 75 -13.97 21.50 -3.49
CA ASP A 75 -14.83 20.78 -2.54
C ASP A 75 -16.18 20.41 -3.17
N GLU A 76 -16.53 21.01 -4.32
CA GLU A 76 -17.79 20.75 -5.02
C GLU A 76 -17.69 19.53 -5.92
N TYR A 77 -18.49 18.49 -5.61
CA TYR A 77 -18.44 17.19 -6.29
C TYR A 77 -18.53 17.29 -7.82
N ASN A 78 -19.43 18.12 -8.34
CA ASN A 78 -19.62 18.24 -9.79
C ASN A 78 -18.40 18.86 -10.49
N GLU A 79 -17.75 19.84 -9.84
CA GLU A 79 -16.52 20.47 -10.36
C GLU A 79 -15.37 19.46 -10.39
N VAL A 80 -15.26 18.61 -9.36
CA VAL A 80 -14.27 17.52 -9.33
C VAL A 80 -14.52 16.51 -10.44
N VAL A 81 -15.79 16.12 -10.65
CA VAL A 81 -16.16 15.21 -11.74
C VAL A 81 -15.80 15.79 -13.10
N ASP A 82 -16.09 17.07 -13.33
CA ASP A 82 -15.82 17.71 -14.61
C ASP A 82 -14.32 17.94 -14.85
N ARG A 83 -13.57 18.34 -13.81
CA ARG A 83 -12.10 18.39 -13.87
C ARG A 83 -11.51 17.01 -14.18
N PHE A 84 -11.94 15.96 -13.48
CA PHE A 84 -11.45 14.60 -13.73
C PHE A 84 -11.75 14.12 -15.15
N LYS A 85 -12.95 14.38 -15.69
CA LYS A 85 -13.27 14.05 -17.08
C LYS A 85 -12.34 14.76 -18.05
N ASN A 86 -12.13 16.06 -17.87
CA ASN A 86 -11.22 16.85 -18.69
C ASN A 86 -9.79 16.29 -18.63
N GLU A 87 -9.29 15.97 -17.44
CA GLU A 87 -7.96 15.38 -17.25
C GLU A 87 -7.84 14.02 -17.94
N ARG A 88 -8.85 13.16 -17.78
CA ARG A 88 -8.90 11.84 -18.42
C ARG A 88 -8.92 11.94 -19.95
N ASP A 89 -9.83 12.75 -20.49
CA ASP A 89 -10.11 12.81 -21.92
C ASP A 89 -8.98 13.49 -22.71
N ASN A 90 -8.24 14.38 -22.05
CA ASN A 90 -7.09 15.08 -22.63
C ASN A 90 -5.74 14.56 -22.13
N HIS A 91 -5.70 13.44 -21.40
CA HIS A 91 -4.48 12.83 -20.85
C HIS A 91 -3.62 13.78 -20.00
N ILE A 92 -4.27 14.67 -19.25
CA ILE A 92 -3.60 15.63 -18.37
C ILE A 92 -3.23 14.93 -17.06
N LEU A 93 -1.96 15.04 -16.69
CA LEU A 93 -1.45 14.65 -15.38
C LEU A 93 -1.27 15.91 -14.53
N PRO A 94 -2.08 16.14 -13.48
CA PRO A 94 -1.92 17.32 -12.63
C PRO A 94 -0.54 17.36 -11.97
N ALA A 95 0.06 18.55 -11.91
CA ALA A 95 1.29 18.77 -11.16
C ALA A 95 1.07 18.52 -9.66
N LEU A 96 2.12 18.04 -8.98
CA LEU A 96 2.06 17.62 -7.57
C LEU A 96 3.06 18.41 -6.73
N ARG A 97 2.64 18.81 -5.53
CA ARG A 97 3.52 19.35 -4.48
C ARG A 97 4.34 18.25 -3.84
N THR A 98 3.74 17.08 -3.66
CA THR A 98 4.38 15.93 -3.02
C THR A 98 5.53 15.39 -3.86
N LYS A 99 6.72 15.34 -3.24
CA LYS A 99 7.91 14.69 -3.77
C LYS A 99 8.53 13.80 -2.71
N VAL A 100 9.02 12.64 -3.12
CA VAL A 100 9.73 11.67 -2.28
C VAL A 100 11.16 11.62 -2.79
N GLU A 101 12.02 12.46 -2.22
CA GLU A 101 13.40 12.64 -2.68
C GLU A 101 14.27 11.38 -2.49
N ASN A 102 13.91 10.52 -1.53
CA ASN A 102 14.61 9.28 -1.20
C ASN A 102 13.84 8.03 -1.63
N MET A 103 13.18 8.05 -2.79
CA MET A 103 12.38 6.92 -3.31
C MET A 103 13.16 5.59 -3.37
N ASP A 104 14.48 5.65 -3.57
CA ASP A 104 15.36 4.48 -3.63
C ASP A 104 15.54 3.75 -2.30
N ASP A 105 15.21 4.38 -1.16
CA ASP A 105 15.22 3.74 0.15
C ASP A 105 14.09 2.70 0.32
N TYR A 106 13.08 2.74 -0.56
CA TYR A 106 11.86 1.95 -0.44
C TYR A 106 11.82 0.81 -1.46
N ASP A 107 11.75 -0.42 -0.97
CA ASP A 107 11.55 -1.61 -1.80
C ASP A 107 10.07 -1.87 -2.07
N THR A 108 9.20 -1.43 -1.15
CA THR A 108 7.76 -1.68 -1.21
C THR A 108 6.97 -0.38 -1.09
N LEU A 109 6.03 -0.20 -2.01
CA LEU A 109 5.06 0.89 -1.99
C LEU A 109 3.65 0.36 -1.76
N ILE A 110 2.95 0.92 -0.79
CA ILE A 110 1.51 0.72 -0.61
C ILE A 110 0.79 1.93 -1.23
N ILE A 111 0.12 1.74 -2.36
CA ILE A 111 -0.45 2.83 -3.16
C ILE A 111 -1.96 2.93 -2.97
N GLY A 112 -2.42 4.03 -2.39
CA GLY A 112 -3.83 4.33 -2.12
C GLY A 112 -4.46 5.29 -3.13
N SER A 113 -5.61 4.93 -3.69
CA SER A 113 -6.39 5.83 -4.56
C SER A 113 -7.90 5.71 -4.33
N PRO A 114 -8.68 6.80 -4.42
CA PRO A 114 -10.09 6.68 -4.74
C PRO A 114 -10.27 6.17 -6.17
N ILE A 115 -11.35 5.44 -6.42
CA ILE A 115 -11.77 5.08 -7.78
C ILE A 115 -12.68 6.18 -8.33
N TRP A 116 -12.24 6.84 -9.40
CA TRP A 116 -13.00 7.89 -10.08
C TRP A 116 -13.38 7.44 -11.49
N GLY A 117 -14.68 7.41 -11.79
CA GLY A 117 -15.18 6.95 -13.09
C GLY A 117 -14.71 5.55 -13.50
N GLY A 118 -14.41 4.67 -12.54
CA GLY A 118 -13.88 3.33 -12.79
C GLY A 118 -12.36 3.26 -13.07
N LEU A 119 -11.63 4.36 -12.86
CA LEU A 119 -10.20 4.49 -13.13
C LEU A 119 -9.42 4.86 -11.86
N LEU A 120 -8.10 4.74 -11.95
CA LEU A 120 -7.17 5.34 -10.99
C LEU A 120 -7.29 6.87 -11.04
N SER A 121 -7.23 7.54 -9.89
CA SER A 121 -7.32 9.01 -9.81
C SER A 121 -6.14 9.68 -10.52
N SER A 122 -6.36 10.87 -11.09
CA SER A 122 -5.32 11.60 -11.83
C SER A 122 -4.09 11.94 -10.97
N PRO A 123 -4.21 12.31 -9.68
CA PRO A 123 -3.03 12.57 -8.84
C PRO A 123 -2.16 11.34 -8.64
N VAL A 124 -2.76 10.16 -8.45
CA VAL A 124 -2.00 8.92 -8.30
C VAL A 124 -1.34 8.51 -9.61
N LYS A 125 -2.01 8.71 -10.76
CA LYS A 125 -1.36 8.52 -12.08
C LYS A 125 -0.15 9.44 -12.24
N SER A 126 -0.28 10.70 -11.84
CA SER A 126 0.80 11.70 -11.92
C SER A 126 1.97 11.30 -11.03
N PHE A 127 1.69 10.85 -9.81
CA PHE A 127 2.70 10.36 -8.88
C PHE A 127 3.45 9.17 -9.48
N LEU A 128 2.74 8.12 -9.91
CA LEU A 128 3.38 6.92 -10.46
C LEU A 128 4.18 7.19 -11.74
N SER A 129 3.76 8.17 -12.55
CA SER A 129 4.50 8.57 -13.76
C SER A 129 5.76 9.38 -13.47
N GLY A 130 5.91 9.89 -12.23
CA GLY A 130 7.03 10.74 -11.82
C GLY A 130 8.24 9.99 -11.28
N TYR A 131 8.17 8.66 -11.11
CA TYR A 131 9.26 7.86 -10.55
C TYR A 131 9.54 6.63 -11.41
N ASP A 132 10.82 6.22 -11.46
CA ASP A 132 11.16 4.87 -11.88
C ASP A 132 10.92 3.90 -10.71
N LEU A 133 9.93 3.02 -10.88
CA LEU A 133 9.54 2.03 -9.87
C LEU A 133 9.97 0.61 -10.26
N SER A 134 10.89 0.49 -11.22
CA SER A 134 11.42 -0.81 -11.66
C SER A 134 12.02 -1.60 -10.50
N GLY A 135 11.66 -2.89 -10.41
CA GLY A 135 12.14 -3.78 -9.36
C GLY A 135 11.48 -3.61 -7.98
N LYS A 136 10.66 -2.56 -7.78
CA LYS A 136 9.91 -2.36 -6.53
C LYS A 136 8.66 -3.22 -6.49
N LYS A 137 8.19 -3.50 -5.27
CA LYS A 137 6.90 -4.14 -5.00
C LYS A 137 5.83 -3.08 -4.82
N ILE A 138 4.68 -3.27 -5.43
CA ILE A 138 3.52 -2.38 -5.26
C ILE A 138 2.35 -3.19 -4.71
N LEU A 139 1.86 -2.80 -3.52
CA LEU A 139 0.58 -3.24 -2.95
C LEU A 139 -0.46 -2.13 -3.14
N PRO A 140 -1.32 -2.20 -4.15
CA PRO A 140 -2.31 -1.15 -4.33
C PRO A 140 -3.56 -1.42 -3.48
N PHE A 141 -4.15 -0.36 -2.96
CA PHE A 141 -5.48 -0.38 -2.39
C PHE A 141 -6.33 0.75 -2.99
N CYS A 142 -7.64 0.55 -3.01
CA CYS A 142 -8.56 1.60 -3.39
C CYS A 142 -9.77 1.73 -2.46
N THR A 143 -10.34 2.92 -2.45
CA THR A 143 -11.67 3.17 -1.89
C THR A 143 -12.67 3.41 -3.01
N HIS A 144 -13.85 2.78 -2.95
CA HIS A 144 -14.83 2.85 -4.03
C HIS A 144 -16.29 2.89 -3.57
N GLY A 145 -17.14 3.57 -4.35
CA GLY A 145 -18.59 3.62 -4.14
C GLY A 145 -19.34 2.32 -4.48
N GLY A 146 -18.68 1.34 -5.11
CA GLY A 146 -19.29 0.05 -5.46
C GLY A 146 -18.65 -0.67 -6.66
N SER A 147 -17.71 -0.02 -7.34
CA SER A 147 -17.05 -0.54 -8.54
C SER A 147 -16.00 -1.64 -8.28
N GLY A 148 -15.66 -1.92 -7.02
CA GLY A 148 -14.51 -2.76 -6.70
C GLY A 148 -13.20 -2.11 -7.19
N THR A 149 -12.29 -2.93 -7.69
CA THR A 149 -11.01 -2.50 -8.25
C THR A 149 -11.15 -1.71 -9.57
N ALA A 150 -12.24 -1.94 -10.31
CA ALA A 150 -12.45 -1.42 -11.67
C ALA A 150 -11.18 -1.60 -12.54
N GLN A 151 -10.79 -0.59 -13.31
CA GLN A 151 -9.57 -0.66 -14.16
C GLN A 151 -8.32 -0.15 -13.45
N SER A 152 -8.38 0.16 -12.15
CA SER A 152 -7.25 0.80 -11.44
C SER A 152 -6.00 -0.08 -11.41
N VAL A 153 -6.15 -1.38 -11.20
CA VAL A 153 -5.03 -2.33 -11.19
C VAL A 153 -4.32 -2.35 -12.54
N ASP A 154 -5.08 -2.40 -13.63
CA ASP A 154 -4.51 -2.40 -14.98
C ASP A 154 -3.89 -1.05 -15.34
N ASN A 155 -4.40 0.05 -14.79
CA ASN A 155 -3.75 1.36 -14.92
C ASN A 155 -2.38 1.36 -14.23
N ILE A 156 -2.27 0.81 -13.01
CA ILE A 156 -1.01 0.70 -12.28
C ILE A 156 -0.02 -0.19 -13.04
N ARG A 157 -0.45 -1.36 -13.53
CA ARG A 157 0.39 -2.26 -14.34
C ARG A 157 0.96 -1.58 -15.58
N LYS A 158 0.16 -0.73 -16.23
CA LYS A 158 0.60 0.02 -17.43
C LYS A 158 1.60 1.12 -17.09
N LEU A 159 1.42 1.80 -15.96
CA LEU A 159 2.31 2.87 -15.50
C LEU A 159 3.62 2.33 -14.91
N CYS A 160 3.57 1.15 -14.29
CA CYS A 160 4.70 0.54 -13.60
C CYS A 160 4.97 -0.88 -14.16
N PRO A 161 5.33 -1.02 -15.46
CA PRO A 161 5.42 -2.32 -16.12
C PRO A 161 6.55 -3.23 -15.60
N HIS A 162 7.50 -2.65 -14.88
CA HIS A 162 8.67 -3.35 -14.33
C HIS A 162 8.63 -3.46 -12.79
N ALA A 163 7.53 -3.07 -12.17
CA ALA A 163 7.27 -3.30 -10.75
C ALA A 163 6.54 -4.63 -10.54
N GLU A 164 6.77 -5.28 -9.41
CA GLU A 164 6.01 -6.45 -8.99
C GLU A 164 4.68 -5.98 -8.35
N ILE A 165 3.57 -6.17 -9.06
CA ILE A 165 2.24 -5.82 -8.53
C ILE A 165 1.72 -7.00 -7.69
N LEU A 166 1.65 -6.78 -6.37
CA LEU A 166 1.19 -7.76 -5.38
C LEU A 166 -0.34 -7.71 -5.21
N LEU A 167 -0.85 -8.35 -4.15
CA LEU A 167 -2.28 -8.43 -3.84
C LEU A 167 -2.91 -7.03 -3.76
N PHE A 168 -4.09 -6.89 -4.36
CA PHE A 168 -4.86 -5.66 -4.36
C PHE A 168 -5.99 -5.69 -3.32
N MET A 169 -6.19 -4.56 -2.61
CA MET A 169 -7.29 -4.40 -1.67
C MET A 169 -8.33 -3.38 -2.15
N ALA A 170 -9.59 -3.81 -2.29
CA ALA A 170 -10.72 -2.93 -2.60
C ALA A 170 -11.58 -2.70 -1.35
N VAL A 171 -11.72 -1.44 -0.93
CA VAL A 171 -12.48 -1.04 0.25
C VAL A 171 -13.71 -0.24 -0.17
N LYS A 172 -14.91 -0.74 0.14
CA LYS A 172 -16.16 -0.02 -0.15
C LYS A 172 -16.36 1.08 0.89
N LEU A 173 -16.77 2.28 0.47
CA LEU A 173 -16.92 3.44 1.39
C LEU A 173 -17.82 3.15 2.59
N GLN A 174 -18.92 2.40 2.38
CA GLN A 174 -19.86 1.99 3.43
C GLN A 174 -19.23 1.09 4.51
N THR A 175 -18.11 0.44 4.22
CA THR A 175 -17.41 -0.44 5.17
C THR A 175 -16.70 0.35 6.27
N LEU A 176 -16.42 1.63 6.05
CA LEU A 176 -15.64 2.47 6.97
C LEU A 176 -16.49 3.15 8.05
N GLY A 177 -17.82 2.99 8.03
CA GLY A 177 -18.71 3.66 8.98
C GLY A 177 -18.70 5.19 8.88
N MET A 178 -18.05 5.73 7.84
CA MET A 178 -18.00 7.15 7.50
C MET A 178 -19.32 7.54 6.82
N LYS A 179 -19.93 8.64 7.27
CA LYS A 179 -21.19 9.17 6.72
C LYS A 179 -20.92 10.04 5.50
#